data_AF-A0AAP5MXU0-F1
#
_entry.id   AF-A0AAP5MXU0-F1
#
_cell.length_a   1.000
_cell.length_b   1.000
_cell.length_c   1.000
_cell.angle_alpha   90.00
_cell.angle_beta   90.00
_cell.angle_gamma   90.00
#
_symmetry.space_group_name_H-M   'P 1'
#
loop_
_entity.id
_entity.type
_entity.pdbx_description
1 polymer ?
#
loop_
_entity_poly.entity_id
_entity_poly.type
_entity_poly.pdbx_seq_one_letter_code
_entity_poly.pdbx_strand_id
1 'polypeptide(L)'
;MFYQSKAAMLSKAFPYYDVLLRQRNKDIDEGKSKGEKIEFILLPVPHEKNSEPKTTVVADGYVAFKQKNDKGEEHAKNTFDVLEYLTGSKAGNSANQLAGNFVRKSQAKAFEGKGIGNPDNQNVAAELFKQAVHPADLFVDASVGEKIKQFKDQVQKPSYQAVLNGEKTPEQAFEDFKTKGKQIFRK
;
A
#
# COMPACT_ATOMS: atom_id res chain seq x y z
N MET A 1 4.90 8.39 22.98
CA MET A 1 4.07 9.42 22.30
C MET A 1 4.86 10.72 22.35
N PHE A 2 5.10 11.37 21.21
CA PHE A 2 5.97 12.55 21.14
C PHE A 2 5.48 13.64 22.09
N TYR A 3 6.40 14.09 22.95
CA TYR A 3 6.15 14.65 24.28
C TYR A 3 5.39 15.99 24.37
N GLN A 4 4.79 16.52 23.29
CA GLN A 4 4.07 17.80 23.29
C GLN A 4 2.88 17.89 22.30
N SER A 5 2.33 16.78 21.79
CA SER A 5 1.27 16.80 20.76
C SER A 5 1.61 17.53 19.45
N LYS A 6 2.86 17.94 19.25
CA LYS A 6 3.36 18.64 18.05
C LYS A 6 3.62 17.72 16.85
N ALA A 7 3.62 16.40 17.08
CA ALA A 7 3.85 15.40 16.04
C ALA A 7 3.02 14.15 16.34
N ALA A 8 2.39 13.61 15.30
CA ALA A 8 1.70 12.34 15.32
C ALA A 8 2.34 11.40 14.29
N MET A 9 2.53 10.14 14.65
CA MET A 9 2.93 9.10 13.71
C MET A 9 1.71 8.29 13.29
N LEU A 10 1.55 8.11 11.99
CA LEU A 10 0.57 7.22 11.39
C LEU A 10 1.28 6.01 10.76
N SER A 11 0.74 4.81 10.97
CA SER A 11 1.39 3.56 10.56
C SER A 11 1.25 3.24 9.07
N LYS A 12 0.23 3.79 8.40
CA LYS A 12 -0.02 3.63 6.97
C LYS A 12 -0.16 5.00 6.34
N ALA A 13 0.81 5.37 5.51
CA ALA A 13 0.81 6.62 4.80
C ALA A 13 1.37 6.44 3.39
N PHE A 14 0.85 7.23 2.46
CA PHE A 14 1.37 7.39 1.10
C PHE A 14 1.54 8.89 0.82
N PRO A 15 2.29 9.26 -0.23
CA PRO A 15 2.59 10.66 -0.54
C PRO A 15 1.37 11.56 -0.73
N TYR A 16 0.19 11.01 -1.04
CA TYR A 16 -1.03 11.80 -1.20
C TYR A 16 -1.40 12.60 0.05
N TYR A 17 -0.97 12.19 1.25
CA TYR A 17 -1.19 12.96 2.47
C TYR A 17 -0.59 14.36 2.39
N ASP A 18 0.54 14.53 1.70
CA ASP A 18 1.13 15.84 1.45
C ASP A 18 0.22 16.73 0.59
N VAL A 19 -0.37 16.17 -0.48
CA VAL A 19 -1.32 16.91 -1.34
C VAL A 19 -2.55 17.34 -0.54
N LEU A 20 -3.14 16.41 0.23
CA LEU A 20 -4.33 16.67 1.03
C LEU A 20 -4.07 17.74 2.11
N LEU A 21 -2.95 17.64 2.82
CA LEU A 21 -2.64 18.55 3.92
C LEU A 21 -2.21 19.93 3.42
N ARG A 22 -1.53 20.03 2.28
CA ARG A 22 -1.28 21.33 1.64
C ARG A 22 -2.56 22.03 1.22
N GLN A 23 -3.53 21.31 0.63
CA GLN A 23 -4.82 21.89 0.29
C GLN A 23 -5.57 22.34 1.55
N ARG A 24 -5.59 21.50 2.61
CA ARG A 24 -6.19 21.89 3.89
C ARG A 24 -5.53 23.13 4.50
N ASN A 25 -4.21 23.21 4.48
CA ASN A 25 -3.48 24.37 5.01
C ASN A 25 -3.80 25.64 4.22
N LYS A 26 -3.94 25.53 2.90
CA LYS A 26 -4.42 26.62 2.03
C LYS A 26 -5.85 27.03 2.38
N ASP A 27 -6.75 26.09 2.60
CA ASP A 27 -8.14 26.38 3.00
C ASP A 27 -8.20 27.11 4.37
N ILE A 28 -7.26 26.81 5.28
CA ILE A 28 -7.11 27.55 6.54
C ILE A 28 -6.64 28.98 6.30
N ASP A 29 -5.62 29.17 5.45
CA ASP A 29 -5.13 30.51 5.07
C ASP A 29 -6.20 31.37 4.40
N GLU A 30 -7.06 30.74 3.60
CA GLU A 30 -8.18 31.40 2.92
C GLU A 30 -9.42 31.57 3.82
N GLY A 31 -9.36 31.11 5.09
CA GLY A 31 -10.48 31.19 6.03
C GLY A 31 -11.67 30.26 5.71
N LYS A 32 -11.52 29.33 4.76
CA LYS A 32 -12.52 28.32 4.39
C LYS A 32 -12.62 27.18 5.43
N SER A 33 -11.56 26.97 6.20
CA SER A 33 -11.49 25.96 7.26
C SER A 33 -10.81 26.51 8.51
N LYS A 34 -11.02 25.86 9.65
CA LYS A 34 -10.41 26.21 10.94
C LYS A 34 -9.47 25.09 11.41
N GLY A 35 -8.43 25.46 12.16
CA GLY A 35 -7.54 24.52 12.84
C GLY A 35 -6.07 24.85 12.61
N GLU A 36 -5.20 24.03 13.17
CA GLU A 36 -3.76 24.18 13.01
C GLU A 36 -3.29 23.64 11.66
N LYS A 37 -2.24 24.25 11.11
CA LYS A 37 -1.57 23.74 9.90
C LYS A 37 -0.74 22.52 10.26
N ILE A 38 -0.73 21.54 9.36
CA ILE A 38 -0.03 20.28 9.56
C ILE A 38 0.89 20.05 8.37
N GLU A 39 2.13 19.66 8.64
CA GLU A 39 3.08 19.21 7.65
C GLU A 39 3.16 17.68 7.67
N PHE A 40 3.24 17.08 6.49
CA PHE A 40 3.40 15.64 6.33
C PHE A 40 4.81 15.29 5.92
N ILE A 41 5.42 14.38 6.68
CA ILE A 41 6.72 13.80 6.37
C ILE A 41 6.54 12.29 6.23
N LEU A 42 6.92 11.76 5.07
CA LEU A 42 6.95 10.32 4.81
C LEU A 42 8.28 9.76 5.31
N LEU A 43 8.20 8.77 6.20
CA LEU A 43 9.38 8.07 6.72
C LEU A 43 9.57 6.74 5.99
N PRO A 44 10.81 6.26 5.85
CA PRO A 44 11.08 4.91 5.34
C PRO A 44 10.52 3.83 6.28
N VAL A 45 10.32 2.62 5.76
CA VAL A 45 9.92 1.47 6.58
C VAL A 45 11.10 1.08 7.49
N PRO A 46 10.89 0.95 8.81
CA PRO A 46 11.95 0.50 9.71
C PRO A 46 12.43 -0.90 9.35
N HIS A 47 13.74 -1.12 9.36
CA HIS A 47 14.34 -2.43 9.17
C HIS A 47 15.53 -2.60 10.12
N GLU A 48 15.95 -3.85 10.32
CA GLU A 48 17.07 -4.20 11.18
C GLU A 48 18.41 -3.74 10.56
N LYS A 49 19.40 -3.46 11.40
CA LYS A 49 20.71 -2.94 10.98
C LYS A 49 21.47 -4.01 10.18
N ASN A 50 21.81 -3.69 8.93
CA ASN A 50 22.43 -4.60 7.95
C ASN A 50 21.46 -5.57 7.27
N SER A 51 20.16 -5.50 7.57
CA SER A 51 19.13 -6.19 6.78
C SER A 51 18.72 -5.36 5.57
N GLU A 52 18.44 -6.02 4.44
CA GLU A 52 17.89 -5.34 3.28
C GLU A 52 16.52 -4.72 3.60
N PRO A 53 16.27 -3.46 3.22
CA PRO A 53 14.98 -2.85 3.41
C PRO A 53 13.94 -3.50 2.49
N LYS A 54 12.76 -3.79 3.04
CA LYS A 54 11.66 -4.43 2.34
C LYS A 54 10.38 -3.67 2.62
N THR A 55 9.63 -3.34 1.58
CA THR A 55 8.36 -2.63 1.68
C THR A 55 7.25 -3.46 1.08
N THR A 56 6.12 -3.60 1.77
CA THR A 56 4.91 -4.13 1.14
C THR A 56 4.24 -3.00 0.38
N VAL A 57 4.15 -3.14 -0.93
CA VAL A 57 3.44 -2.19 -1.80
C VAL A 57 2.22 -2.89 -2.38
N VAL A 58 1.08 -2.21 -2.34
CA VAL A 58 -0.14 -2.65 -2.99
C VAL A 58 -0.38 -1.71 -4.18
N ALA A 59 -0.67 -2.28 -5.33
CA ALA A 59 -1.16 -1.55 -6.49
C ALA A 59 -2.62 -1.93 -6.71
N ASP A 60 -3.49 -0.93 -6.81
CA ASP A 60 -4.86 -1.14 -7.24
C ASP A 60 -4.88 -1.39 -8.74
N GLY A 61 -5.75 -2.31 -9.16
CA GLY A 61 -5.87 -2.71 -10.55
C GLY A 61 -7.30 -3.04 -10.92
N TYR A 62 -7.52 -3.19 -12.22
CA TYR A 62 -8.81 -3.63 -12.75
C TYR A 62 -8.74 -5.11 -13.07
N VAL A 63 -9.80 -5.84 -12.71
CA VAL A 63 -9.97 -7.25 -13.03
C VAL A 63 -11.31 -7.41 -13.75
N ALA A 64 -11.32 -8.13 -14.86
CA ALA A 64 -12.53 -8.49 -15.58
C ALA A 64 -12.89 -9.95 -15.29
N PHE A 65 -14.13 -10.20 -14.92
CA PHE A 65 -14.67 -11.54 -14.68
C PHE A 65 -15.69 -11.89 -15.76
N LYS A 66 -15.61 -13.13 -16.26
CA LYS A 66 -16.63 -13.66 -17.17
C LYS A 66 -17.97 -13.81 -16.42
N GLN A 67 -19.00 -13.16 -16.93
CA GLN A 67 -20.35 -13.15 -16.33
C GLN A 67 -21.21 -14.29 -16.88
N LYS A 68 -22.29 -14.65 -16.17
CA LYS A 68 -23.26 -15.67 -16.64
C LYS A 68 -23.89 -15.31 -17.99
N ASN A 69 -24.08 -14.01 -18.26
CA ASN A 69 -24.66 -13.48 -19.49
C ASN A 69 -23.60 -12.97 -20.48
N ASP A 70 -22.42 -13.59 -20.50
CA ASP A 70 -21.33 -13.21 -21.40
C ASP A 70 -21.81 -13.15 -22.86
N LYS A 71 -21.48 -12.07 -23.55
CA LYS A 71 -21.89 -11.81 -24.94
C LYS A 71 -20.82 -12.21 -25.96
N GLY A 72 -19.81 -12.97 -25.52
CA GLY A 72 -18.76 -13.49 -26.40
C GLY A 72 -17.68 -12.46 -26.72
N GLU A 73 -17.02 -12.63 -27.87
CA GLU A 73 -15.77 -11.93 -28.20
C GLU A 73 -15.90 -10.41 -28.28
N GLU A 74 -17.02 -9.89 -28.80
CA GLU A 74 -17.22 -8.43 -28.90
C GLU A 74 -17.28 -7.77 -27.52
N HIS A 75 -17.94 -8.41 -26.55
CA HIS A 75 -17.99 -7.93 -25.17
C HIS A 75 -16.64 -8.02 -24.47
N ALA A 76 -15.88 -9.11 -24.71
CA ALA A 76 -14.51 -9.21 -24.23
C ALA A 76 -13.64 -8.08 -24.81
N LYS A 77 -13.70 -7.84 -26.12
CA LYS A 77 -12.96 -6.77 -26.80
C LYS A 77 -13.29 -5.40 -26.19
N ASN A 78 -14.57 -5.07 -26.06
CA ASN A 78 -14.99 -3.78 -25.49
C ASN A 78 -14.55 -3.62 -24.04
N THR A 79 -14.55 -4.71 -23.26
CA THR A 79 -14.03 -4.71 -21.89
C THR A 79 -12.54 -4.37 -21.88
N PHE A 80 -11.74 -5.02 -22.73
CA PHE A 80 -10.30 -4.72 -22.83
C PHE A 80 -10.02 -3.30 -23.33
N ASP A 81 -10.81 -2.78 -24.27
CA ASP A 81 -10.67 -1.40 -24.75
C ASP A 81 -10.91 -0.39 -23.61
N VAL A 82 -11.91 -0.63 -22.75
CA VAL A 82 -12.15 0.19 -21.55
C VAL A 82 -10.99 0.08 -20.56
N LEU A 83 -10.50 -1.13 -20.28
CA LEU A 83 -9.36 -1.33 -19.38
C LEU A 83 -8.10 -0.63 -19.89
N GLU A 84 -7.83 -0.70 -21.19
CA GLU A 84 -6.70 0.00 -21.81
C GLU A 84 -6.87 1.52 -21.71
N TYR A 85 -8.07 2.06 -21.94
CA TYR A 85 -8.35 3.47 -21.74
C TYR A 85 -8.11 3.91 -20.29
N LEU A 86 -8.61 3.14 -19.31
CA LEU A 86 -8.50 3.42 -17.87
C LEU A 86 -7.08 3.24 -17.33
N THR A 87 -6.19 2.58 -18.07
CA THR A 87 -4.79 2.34 -17.65
C THR A 87 -3.76 2.96 -18.58
N GLY A 88 -4.19 3.61 -19.66
CA GLY A 88 -3.34 4.23 -20.66
C GLY A 88 -2.59 5.46 -20.13
N SER A 89 -1.84 6.13 -21.02
CA SER A 89 -0.94 7.24 -20.64
C SER A 89 -1.67 8.38 -19.94
N LYS A 90 -2.86 8.77 -20.42
CA LYS A 90 -3.67 9.86 -19.83
C LYS A 90 -4.23 9.50 -18.45
N ALA A 91 -4.50 8.23 -18.21
CA ALA A 91 -5.00 7.76 -16.92
C ALA A 91 -3.99 7.97 -15.78
N GLY A 92 -2.70 8.16 -16.11
CA GLY A 92 -1.69 8.57 -15.14
C GLY A 92 -2.02 9.85 -14.38
N ASN A 93 -2.97 10.68 -14.85
CA ASN A 93 -3.40 11.87 -14.11
C ASN A 93 -3.84 11.53 -12.68
N SER A 94 -4.51 10.39 -12.45
CA SER A 94 -4.93 9.99 -11.10
C SER A 94 -3.73 9.81 -10.16
N ALA A 95 -2.70 9.09 -10.61
CA ALA A 95 -1.44 8.95 -9.88
C ALA A 95 -0.78 10.31 -9.66
N ASN A 96 -0.72 11.16 -10.69
CA ASN A 96 -0.11 12.49 -10.57
C ASN A 96 -0.81 13.37 -9.52
N GLN A 97 -2.15 13.40 -9.51
CA GLN A 97 -2.94 14.18 -8.55
C GLN A 97 -2.82 13.66 -7.10
N LEU A 98 -2.39 12.42 -6.92
CA LEU A 98 -2.14 11.82 -5.61
C LEU A 98 -0.65 11.78 -5.25
N ALA A 99 0.20 12.38 -6.09
CA ALA A 99 1.65 12.27 -5.98
C ALA A 99 2.11 10.80 -5.85
N GLY A 100 1.40 9.89 -6.52
CA GLY A 100 1.68 8.47 -6.56
C GLY A 100 2.60 8.08 -7.72
N ASN A 101 3.12 6.87 -7.66
CA ASN A 101 3.93 6.31 -8.74
C ASN A 101 3.07 5.92 -9.95
N PHE A 102 3.67 6.02 -11.13
CA PHE A 102 3.05 5.59 -12.38
C PHE A 102 3.23 4.10 -12.61
N VAL A 103 2.15 3.41 -13.01
CA VAL A 103 2.17 1.97 -13.26
C VAL A 103 2.65 1.61 -14.67
N ARG A 104 2.65 2.59 -15.60
CA ARG A 104 3.20 2.43 -16.96
C ARG A 104 4.27 3.48 -17.27
N LYS A 105 5.29 3.08 -18.04
CA LYS A 105 6.33 4.01 -18.55
C LYS A 105 5.73 5.16 -19.38
N SER A 106 4.66 4.89 -20.12
CA SER A 106 3.99 5.89 -20.95
C SER A 106 3.26 6.96 -20.14
N GLN A 107 2.78 6.61 -18.94
CA GLN A 107 2.24 7.58 -17.98
C GLN A 107 3.37 8.44 -17.42
N ALA A 108 4.48 7.85 -16.97
CA ALA A 108 5.64 8.58 -16.48
C ALA A 108 6.14 9.63 -17.51
N LYS A 109 6.22 9.23 -18.79
CA LYS A 109 6.57 10.15 -19.88
C LYS A 109 5.53 11.26 -20.09
N ALA A 110 4.24 10.97 -20.01
CA ALA A 110 3.17 11.96 -20.22
C ALA A 110 3.10 13.02 -19.09
N PHE A 111 3.59 12.68 -17.90
CA PHE A 111 3.55 13.50 -16.69
C PHE A 111 4.94 13.93 -16.18
N GLU A 112 5.98 13.78 -17.00
CA GLU A 112 7.33 14.26 -16.68
C GLU A 112 7.31 15.77 -16.36
N GLY A 113 7.93 16.13 -15.23
CA GLY A 113 7.96 17.51 -14.73
C GLY A 113 6.61 18.05 -14.20
N LYS A 114 5.54 17.24 -14.16
CA LYS A 114 4.20 17.66 -13.70
C LYS A 114 3.85 17.18 -12.28
N GLY A 115 4.83 16.62 -11.57
CA GLY A 115 4.66 16.13 -10.20
C GLY A 115 4.26 17.26 -9.26
N ILE A 116 3.27 17.01 -8.40
CA ILE A 116 2.71 18.03 -7.50
C ILE A 116 3.09 17.82 -6.04
N GLY A 117 3.75 16.70 -5.69
CA GLY A 117 4.13 16.33 -4.32
C GLY A 117 5.41 17.01 -3.82
N ASN A 118 5.57 17.07 -2.49
CA ASN A 118 6.82 17.46 -1.84
C ASN A 118 7.96 16.52 -2.32
N PRO A 119 9.08 17.07 -2.85
CA PRO A 119 10.19 16.27 -3.38
C PRO A 119 10.77 15.26 -2.39
N ASP A 120 10.88 15.59 -1.10
CA ASP A 120 11.44 14.69 -0.08
C ASP A 120 10.54 13.47 0.13
N ASN A 121 9.22 13.69 0.22
CA ASN A 121 8.25 12.62 0.33
C ASN A 121 8.20 11.76 -0.95
N GLN A 122 8.38 12.37 -2.13
CA GLN A 122 8.48 11.65 -3.39
C GLN A 122 9.72 10.76 -3.45
N ASN A 123 10.88 11.26 -2.99
CA ASN A 123 12.12 10.50 -2.94
C ASN A 123 11.98 9.28 -2.02
N VAL A 124 11.41 9.46 -0.83
CA VAL A 124 11.15 8.33 0.09
C VAL A 124 10.20 7.32 -0.57
N ALA A 125 9.11 7.78 -1.19
CA ALA A 125 8.18 6.88 -1.86
C ALA A 125 8.81 6.11 -3.04
N ALA A 126 9.68 6.75 -3.82
CA ALA A 126 10.41 6.08 -4.89
C ALA A 126 11.30 4.95 -4.34
N GLU A 127 12.01 5.19 -3.23
CA GLU A 127 12.81 4.15 -2.57
C GLU A 127 11.97 3.00 -2.02
N LEU A 128 10.83 3.31 -1.37
CA LEU A 128 9.88 2.30 -0.90
C LEU A 128 9.41 1.39 -2.03
N PHE A 129 9.15 1.94 -3.23
CA PHE A 129 8.75 1.15 -4.40
C PHE A 129 9.88 0.31 -4.98
N LYS A 130 11.14 0.79 -4.99
CA LYS A 130 12.30 -0.02 -5.40
C LYS A 130 12.49 -1.25 -4.52
N GLN A 131 12.07 -1.15 -3.26
CA GLN A 131 12.17 -2.18 -2.23
C GLN A 131 10.88 -3.01 -2.10
N ALA A 132 9.96 -2.87 -3.06
CA ALA A 132 8.68 -3.55 -3.02
C ALA A 132 8.86 -5.07 -3.00
N VAL A 133 8.27 -5.72 -2.01
CA VAL A 133 8.10 -7.17 -1.98
C VAL A 133 6.75 -7.47 -2.59
N HIS A 134 6.76 -8.13 -3.74
CA HIS A 134 5.55 -8.64 -4.35
C HIS A 134 5.02 -9.81 -3.51
N PRO A 135 3.73 -9.83 -3.16
CA PRO A 135 3.15 -10.99 -2.49
C PRO A 135 3.34 -12.23 -3.36
N ALA A 136 3.82 -13.32 -2.76
CA ALA A 136 4.02 -14.61 -3.42
C ALA A 136 2.69 -15.30 -3.81
N ASP A 137 1.55 -14.67 -3.48
CA ASP A 137 0.22 -15.27 -3.48
C ASP A 137 -0.40 -15.48 -4.87
N LEU A 138 0.29 -15.10 -5.94
CA LEU A 138 -0.23 -15.19 -7.32
C LEU A 138 -0.47 -16.63 -7.80
N PHE A 139 -0.08 -17.65 -7.02
CA PHE A 139 -0.24 -19.08 -7.34
C PHE A 139 -0.82 -19.92 -6.19
N VAL A 140 -1.60 -19.30 -5.32
CA VAL A 140 -2.20 -20.00 -4.16
C VAL A 140 -3.54 -20.59 -4.58
N ASP A 141 -3.65 -21.92 -4.63
CA ASP A 141 -4.95 -22.59 -4.80
C ASP A 141 -5.89 -22.26 -3.63
N ALA A 142 -7.21 -22.42 -3.82
CA ALA A 142 -8.19 -22.05 -2.81
C ALA A 142 -7.94 -22.70 -1.44
N SER A 143 -7.44 -23.94 -1.41
CA SER A 143 -7.14 -24.66 -0.16
C SER A 143 -5.93 -24.10 0.57
N VAL A 144 -4.90 -23.66 -0.16
CA VAL A 144 -3.77 -22.95 0.42
C VAL A 144 -4.22 -21.55 0.87
N GLY A 145 -5.13 -20.90 0.14
CA GLY A 145 -5.70 -19.60 0.53
C GLY A 145 -6.48 -19.66 1.84
N GLU A 146 -7.28 -20.70 2.04
CA GLU A 146 -7.98 -20.96 3.31
C GLU A 146 -6.99 -21.19 4.46
N LYS A 147 -5.92 -21.96 4.24
CA LYS A 147 -4.85 -22.17 5.22
C LYS A 147 -4.10 -20.89 5.56
N ILE A 148 -3.83 -20.02 4.59
CA ILE A 148 -3.25 -18.69 4.82
C ILE A 148 -4.17 -17.84 5.69
N LYS A 149 -5.47 -17.81 5.37
CA LYS A 149 -6.46 -17.09 6.18
C LYS A 149 -6.53 -17.65 7.61
N GLN A 150 -6.59 -18.97 7.74
CA GLN A 150 -6.60 -19.65 9.04
C GLN A 150 -5.36 -19.29 9.85
N PHE A 151 -4.17 -19.38 9.25
CA PHE A 151 -2.92 -19.03 9.91
C PHE A 151 -2.90 -17.56 10.35
N LYS A 152 -3.36 -16.64 9.49
CA LYS A 152 -3.43 -15.22 9.82
C LYS A 152 -4.35 -14.94 11.01
N ASP A 153 -5.52 -15.56 11.02
CA ASP A 153 -6.56 -15.30 12.01
C ASP A 153 -6.32 -16.03 13.34
N GLN A 154 -5.76 -17.26 13.30
CA GLN A 154 -5.58 -18.11 14.48
C GLN A 154 -4.17 -18.04 15.07
N VAL A 155 -3.18 -17.56 14.32
CA VAL A 155 -1.76 -17.54 14.76
C VAL A 155 -1.18 -16.14 14.67
N GLN A 156 -1.15 -15.53 13.48
CA GLN A 156 -0.42 -14.28 13.28
C GLN A 156 -0.99 -13.11 14.09
N LYS A 157 -2.31 -12.85 13.98
CA LYS A 157 -2.94 -11.74 14.72
C LYS A 157 -2.87 -11.95 16.23
N PRO A 158 -3.25 -13.12 16.80
CA PRO A 158 -3.17 -13.34 18.24
C PRO A 158 -1.73 -13.27 18.77
N SER A 159 -0.75 -13.85 18.09
CA SER A 159 0.65 -13.79 18.52
C SER A 159 1.19 -12.36 18.52
N TYR A 160 0.84 -11.56 17.51
CA TYR A 160 1.24 -10.14 17.48
C TYR A 160 0.61 -9.36 18.63
N GLN A 161 -0.68 -9.57 18.92
CA GLN A 161 -1.36 -8.94 20.06
C GLN A 161 -0.75 -9.34 21.40
N ALA A 162 -0.42 -10.63 21.57
CA ALA A 162 0.24 -11.17 22.76
C ALA A 162 1.67 -10.63 22.99
N VAL A 163 2.38 -10.26 21.92
CA VAL A 163 3.67 -9.56 22.06
C VAL A 163 3.45 -8.11 22.49
N LEU A 164 2.48 -7.42 21.87
CA LEU A 164 2.21 -6.01 22.18
C LEU A 164 1.69 -5.77 23.60
N ASN A 165 0.94 -6.71 24.17
CA ASN A 165 0.42 -6.62 25.53
C ASN A 165 1.38 -7.21 26.59
N GLY A 166 2.53 -7.77 26.17
CA GLY A 166 3.53 -8.36 27.06
C GLY A 166 3.23 -9.77 27.58
N GLU A 167 2.20 -10.44 27.06
CA GLU A 167 1.88 -11.84 27.41
C GLU A 167 2.89 -12.84 26.84
N LYS A 168 3.59 -12.49 25.75
CA LYS A 168 4.62 -13.30 25.11
C LYS A 168 5.87 -12.49 24.77
N THR A 169 7.04 -13.13 24.86
CA THR A 169 8.26 -12.58 24.28
C THR A 169 8.27 -12.73 22.75
N PRO A 170 9.03 -11.91 22.01
CA PRO A 170 9.20 -12.07 20.57
C PRO A 170 9.66 -13.49 20.16
N GLU A 171 10.54 -14.11 20.95
CA GLU A 171 11.07 -15.45 20.70
C GLU A 171 9.99 -16.53 20.85
N GLN A 172 9.15 -16.41 21.89
CA GLN A 172 8.01 -17.31 22.09
C GLN A 172 7.00 -17.18 20.94
N ALA A 173 6.67 -15.94 20.55
CA ALA A 173 5.78 -15.69 19.42
C ALA A 173 6.33 -16.24 18.11
N PHE A 174 7.65 -16.15 17.89
CA PHE A 174 8.32 -16.70 16.71
C PHE A 174 8.27 -18.23 16.67
N GLU A 175 8.52 -18.91 17.78
CA GLU A 175 8.44 -20.38 17.84
C GLU A 175 7.00 -20.88 17.65
N ASP A 176 6.00 -20.16 18.17
CA ASP A 176 4.59 -20.44 17.89
C ASP A 176 4.26 -20.28 16.41
N PHE A 177 4.76 -19.20 15.79
CA PHE A 177 4.59 -18.93 14.36
C PHE A 177 5.11 -20.09 13.52
N LYS A 178 6.34 -20.55 13.82
CA LYS A 178 6.98 -21.69 13.14
C LYS A 178 6.23 -22.99 13.36
N THR A 179 5.87 -23.29 14.60
CA THR A 179 5.27 -24.57 14.97
C THR A 179 3.86 -24.70 14.41
N LYS A 180 3.01 -23.70 14.62
CA LYS A 180 1.65 -23.66 14.07
C LYS A 180 1.65 -23.54 12.55
N GLY A 181 2.61 -22.81 11.98
CA GLY A 181 2.79 -22.71 10.54
C GLY A 181 3.06 -24.08 9.92
N LYS A 182 3.99 -24.85 10.51
CA LYS A 182 4.23 -26.24 10.08
C LYS A 182 2.99 -27.12 10.19
N GLN A 183 2.18 -26.96 11.24
CA GLN A 183 0.95 -27.75 11.42
C GLN A 183 -0.11 -27.42 10.37
N ILE A 184 -0.33 -26.14 10.08
CA ILE A 184 -1.38 -25.68 9.16
C ILE A 184 -0.99 -25.94 7.70
N PHE A 185 0.27 -25.70 7.34
CA PHE A 185 0.73 -25.75 5.95
C PHE A 185 1.36 -27.07 5.52
N ARG A 186 1.72 -27.99 6.43
CA ARG A 186 2.09 -29.35 6.01
C ARG A 186 0.87 -30.10 5.47
N LYS A 187 1.10 -30.91 4.44
CA LYS A 187 0.16 -31.94 3.98
C LYS A 187 0.07 -33.04 5.02
#